data_AF-A0A834NL41-F1
#
_entry.id   AF-A0A834NL41-F1
#
_cell.length_a   1.000
_cell.length_b   1.000
_cell.length_c   1.000
_cell.angle_alpha   90.00
_cell.angle_beta   90.00
_cell.angle_gamma   90.00
#
_symmetry.space_group_name_H-M   'P 1'
#
loop_
_entity.id
_entity.type
_entity.pdbx_description
1 polymer ?
#
loop_
_entity_poly.entity_id
_entity_poly.type
_entity_poly.pdbx_seq_one_letter_code
_entity_poly.pdbx_strand_id
1 'polypeptide(L)'
;MWREPPGGGCKTPTYIFTMILLALLALTNVATAEDESMGPVFVKEPPNRVDFSNGTGAVVECQARGNPQPDIIWVRGDGTAVGDVPGLRQVLPNGNLVFPPFRAEDYRQEVHAQVYSCLARSPAGSVHSRDVNVRAVVHQYYQSEVNNEYVIRGNAAILKCSIPSFVAEFVQVVGWQDDQGNSFNPEEGNGRVMRFD
;
A
#
# COMPACT_ATOMS: atom_id res chain seq x y z
N MET A 1 -78.61 54.64 -19.34
CA MET A 1 -77.43 54.96 -20.17
C MET A 1 -76.25 55.15 -19.23
N TRP A 2 -75.66 54.03 -18.79
CA TRP A 2 -74.47 54.02 -17.95
C TRP A 2 -73.24 54.01 -18.87
N ARG A 3 -72.36 55.01 -18.72
CA ARG A 3 -71.12 55.12 -19.49
C ARG A 3 -70.01 54.40 -18.71
N GLU A 4 -69.35 53.45 -19.36
CA GLU A 4 -68.16 52.77 -18.84
C GLU A 4 -67.02 53.78 -18.57
N PRO A 5 -66.18 53.56 -17.55
CA PRO A 5 -65.00 54.39 -17.32
C PRO A 5 -63.91 54.09 -18.35
N PRO A 6 -63.11 55.09 -18.77
CA PRO A 6 -62.02 54.86 -19.70
C PRO A 6 -60.95 53.98 -19.06
N GLY A 7 -60.75 52.80 -19.64
CA GLY A 7 -59.71 51.85 -19.28
C GLY A 7 -58.32 52.45 -19.46
N GLY A 8 -57.75 52.97 -18.37
CA GLY A 8 -56.34 53.28 -18.26
C GLY A 8 -55.55 51.98 -18.19
N GLY A 9 -55.11 51.47 -19.33
CA GLY A 9 -54.16 50.36 -19.39
C GLY A 9 -52.86 50.79 -18.71
N CYS A 10 -52.59 50.24 -17.53
CA CYS A 10 -51.31 50.40 -16.86
C CYS A 10 -50.23 49.80 -17.76
N LYS A 11 -49.50 50.65 -18.50
CA LYS A 11 -48.32 50.22 -19.26
C LYS A 11 -47.19 50.00 -18.26
N THR A 12 -47.17 48.82 -17.65
CA THR A 12 -46.02 48.36 -16.86
C THR A 12 -44.76 48.44 -17.74
N PRO A 13 -43.71 49.19 -17.34
CA PRO A 13 -42.51 49.36 -18.14
C PRO A 13 -41.88 48.02 -18.50
N THR A 14 -41.45 47.86 -19.76
CA THR A 14 -40.82 46.65 -20.29
C THR A 14 -39.62 46.19 -19.44
N TYR A 15 -38.91 47.13 -18.81
CA TYR A 15 -37.80 46.87 -17.90
C TYR A 15 -38.22 46.09 -16.64
N ILE A 16 -39.45 46.27 -16.14
CA ILE A 16 -39.95 45.53 -14.98
C ILE A 16 -40.19 44.07 -15.37
N PHE A 17 -40.75 43.82 -16.56
CA PHE A 17 -40.90 42.46 -17.08
C PHE A 17 -39.55 41.78 -17.31
N THR A 18 -38.56 42.48 -17.86
CA THR A 18 -37.21 41.90 -18.06
C THR A 18 -36.51 41.65 -16.74
N MET A 19 -36.68 42.51 -15.72
CA MET A 19 -36.10 42.31 -14.40
C MET A 19 -36.77 41.15 -13.65
N ILE A 20 -38.09 41.00 -13.77
CA ILE A 20 -38.83 39.86 -13.22
C ILE A 20 -38.44 38.57 -13.95
N LEU A 21 -38.28 38.61 -15.28
CA LEU A 21 -37.83 37.45 -16.07
C LEU A 21 -36.38 37.05 -15.71
N LEU A 22 -35.48 38.02 -15.55
CA LEU A 22 -34.10 37.78 -15.10
C LEU A 22 -34.05 37.25 -13.67
N ALA A 23 -34.90 37.76 -12.77
CA ALA A 23 -35.01 37.26 -11.41
C ALA A 23 -35.60 35.84 -11.37
N LEU A 24 -36.59 35.53 -12.21
CA LEU A 24 -37.14 34.19 -12.36
C LEU A 24 -36.12 33.21 -12.96
N LEU A 25 -35.35 33.63 -13.98
CA LEU A 25 -34.23 32.85 -14.53
C LEU A 25 -33.11 32.62 -13.50
N ALA A 26 -32.82 33.62 -12.67
CA ALA A 26 -31.86 33.50 -11.59
C ALA A 26 -32.37 32.54 -10.49
N LEU A 27 -33.65 32.60 -10.14
CA LEU A 27 -34.27 31.69 -9.16
C LEU A 27 -34.37 30.25 -9.69
N THR A 28 -34.62 30.03 -10.98
CA THR A 28 -34.56 28.67 -11.57
C THR A 28 -33.15 28.09 -11.56
N ASN A 29 -32.10 28.94 -11.70
CA ASN A 29 -30.72 28.49 -11.58
C ASN A 29 -30.30 28.18 -10.13
N VAL A 30 -31.02 28.68 -9.13
CA VAL A 30 -30.77 28.42 -7.70
C VAL A 30 -31.49 27.16 -7.20
N ALA A 31 -32.51 26.66 -7.92
CA ALA A 31 -33.39 25.58 -7.46
C ALA A 31 -32.93 24.14 -7.81
N THR A 32 -31.70 23.93 -8.28
CA THR A 32 -31.10 22.58 -8.44
C THR A 32 -29.66 22.66 -7.93
N ALA A 33 -29.18 21.97 -6.90
CA ALA A 33 -29.56 20.70 -6.34
C ALA A 33 -29.42 20.73 -4.81
N GLU A 34 -30.42 20.24 -4.07
CA GLU A 34 -30.12 19.57 -2.81
C GLU A 34 -29.37 18.30 -3.22
N ASP A 35 -28.04 18.36 -3.21
CA ASP A 35 -27.19 17.21 -3.47
C ASP A 35 -27.45 16.20 -2.33
N GLU A 36 -28.22 15.13 -2.59
CA GLU A 36 -28.25 13.92 -1.76
C GLU A 36 -26.88 13.22 -1.84
N SER A 37 -25.84 13.98 -1.49
CA SER A 37 -24.46 13.59 -1.52
C SER A 37 -24.21 12.77 -0.26
N MET A 38 -23.78 11.53 -0.48
CA MET A 38 -23.42 10.63 0.58
C MET A 38 -21.90 10.57 0.61
N GLY A 39 -21.33 11.04 1.72
CA GLY A 39 -19.90 10.92 1.97
C GLY A 39 -19.42 9.46 1.85
N PRO A 40 -18.12 9.25 1.58
CA PRO A 40 -17.61 7.91 1.35
C PRO A 40 -17.67 7.08 2.64
N VAL A 41 -18.16 5.84 2.51
CA VAL A 41 -18.24 4.85 3.59
C VAL A 41 -17.63 3.55 3.11
N PHE A 42 -16.75 2.96 3.92
CA PHE A 42 -16.15 1.67 3.59
C PHE A 42 -17.19 0.56 3.63
N VAL A 43 -17.23 -0.20 2.54
CA VAL A 43 -17.92 -1.51 2.45
C VAL A 43 -16.96 -2.60 2.90
N LYS A 44 -15.68 -2.47 2.53
CA LYS A 44 -14.63 -3.40 2.89
C LYS A 44 -13.35 -2.64 3.22
N GLU A 45 -12.87 -2.83 4.44
CA GLU A 45 -11.58 -2.35 4.89
C GLU A 45 -10.54 -3.48 4.87
N PRO A 46 -9.25 -3.14 4.73
CA PRO A 46 -8.17 -4.10 4.87
C PRO A 46 -8.06 -4.62 6.32
N PRO A 47 -7.50 -5.83 6.52
CA PRO A 47 -7.17 -6.32 7.86
C PRO A 47 -5.99 -5.54 8.45
N ASN A 48 -5.76 -5.64 9.77
CA ASN A 48 -4.66 -4.93 10.44
C ASN A 48 -3.26 -5.43 10.01
N ARG A 49 -3.19 -6.66 9.48
CA ARG A 49 -1.93 -7.30 9.07
C ARG A 49 -2.15 -8.22 7.88
N VAL A 50 -1.21 -8.19 6.94
CA VAL A 50 -1.14 -9.09 5.79
C VAL A 50 0.27 -9.62 5.69
N ASP A 51 0.44 -10.90 6.02
CA ASP A 51 1.69 -11.62 5.82
C ASP A 51 1.56 -12.53 4.60
N PHE A 52 2.56 -12.54 3.73
CA PHE A 52 2.54 -13.37 2.53
C PHE A 52 3.94 -13.79 2.11
N SER A 53 4.05 -14.85 1.32
CA SER A 53 5.36 -15.29 0.82
C SER A 53 5.72 -14.62 -0.50
N ASN A 54 7.00 -14.45 -0.79
CA ASN A 54 7.45 -13.90 -2.07
C ASN A 54 7.04 -14.76 -3.29
N GLY A 55 6.75 -16.06 -3.09
CA GLY A 55 6.28 -16.96 -4.14
C GLY A 55 4.77 -16.87 -4.42
N THR A 56 3.97 -16.49 -3.42
CA THR A 56 2.51 -16.39 -3.56
C THR A 56 2.03 -14.99 -3.90
N GLY A 57 2.73 -13.95 -3.40
CA GLY A 57 2.21 -12.59 -3.44
C GLY A 57 1.00 -12.40 -2.50
N ALA A 58 0.35 -11.25 -2.60
CA ALA A 58 -0.83 -10.89 -1.82
C ALA A 58 -1.73 -9.88 -2.56
N VAL A 59 -3.01 -9.87 -2.19
CA VAL A 59 -3.97 -8.84 -2.60
C VAL A 59 -4.61 -8.26 -1.35
N VAL A 60 -4.56 -6.94 -1.22
CA VAL A 60 -5.20 -6.20 -0.13
C VAL A 60 -6.39 -5.47 -0.70
N GLU A 61 -7.58 -5.87 -0.27
CA GLU A 61 -8.83 -5.35 -0.80
C GLU A 61 -9.29 -4.11 -0.03
N CYS A 62 -9.77 -3.11 -0.75
CA CYS A 62 -10.44 -1.95 -0.18
C CYS A 62 -11.59 -1.53 -1.08
N GLN A 63 -12.77 -1.35 -0.50
CA GLN A 63 -13.95 -0.92 -1.23
C GLN A 63 -14.75 0.09 -0.41
N ALA A 64 -15.13 1.18 -1.05
CA ALA A 64 -16.02 2.19 -0.47
C ALA A 64 -17.18 2.49 -1.42
N ARG A 65 -18.28 2.96 -0.82
CA ARG A 65 -19.46 3.46 -1.51
C ARG A 65 -19.70 4.90 -1.10
N GLY A 66 -20.30 5.68 -1.99
CA GLY A 66 -20.60 7.09 -1.79
C GLY A 66 -21.41 7.60 -2.97
N ASN A 67 -21.98 8.78 -2.83
CA ASN A 67 -22.62 9.48 -3.93
C ASN A 67 -22.06 10.92 -3.98
N PRO A 68 -21.23 11.27 -4.98
CA PRO A 68 -20.71 10.43 -6.08
C PRO A 68 -19.81 9.27 -5.62
N GLN A 69 -19.66 8.25 -6.48
CA GLN A 69 -18.82 7.07 -6.19
C GLN A 69 -17.37 7.50 -5.87
N PRO A 70 -16.80 7.07 -4.72
CA PRO A 70 -15.46 7.50 -4.33
C PRO A 70 -14.36 6.76 -5.09
N ASP A 71 -13.27 7.49 -5.33
CA ASP A 71 -12.00 6.94 -5.78
C ASP A 71 -11.25 6.32 -4.61
N ILE A 72 -10.61 5.17 -4.87
CA ILE A 72 -9.79 4.47 -3.89
C ILE A 72 -8.33 4.79 -4.14
N ILE A 73 -7.68 5.37 -3.14
CA ILE A 73 -6.28 5.79 -3.18
C ILE A 73 -5.55 5.09 -2.04
N TRP A 74 -4.41 4.45 -2.32
CA TRP A 74 -3.55 3.91 -1.27
C TRP A 74 -2.57 4.96 -0.80
N VAL A 75 -2.35 5.05 0.49
CA VAL A 75 -1.36 5.94 1.10
C VAL A 75 -0.49 5.17 2.09
N ARG A 76 0.71 5.68 2.38
CA ARG A 76 1.56 5.16 3.46
C ARG A 76 1.21 5.85 4.79
N GLY A 77 1.82 5.41 5.88
CA GLY A 77 1.65 6.03 7.22
C GLY A 77 2.02 7.52 7.31
N ASP A 78 2.78 8.06 6.36
CA ASP A 78 3.09 9.49 6.25
C ASP A 78 2.05 10.30 5.44
N GLY A 79 1.01 9.64 4.91
CA GLY A 79 -0.01 10.23 4.05
C GLY A 79 0.38 10.36 2.58
N THR A 80 1.58 9.94 2.18
CA THR A 80 2.03 9.99 0.79
C THR A 80 1.27 8.97 -0.04
N ALA A 81 0.71 9.42 -1.17
CA ALA A 81 0.04 8.55 -2.13
C ALA A 81 0.99 7.48 -2.69
N VAL A 82 0.46 6.27 -2.79
CA VAL A 82 1.16 5.08 -3.24
C VAL A 82 0.83 4.84 -4.71
N GLY A 83 1.88 4.85 -5.54
CA GLY A 83 1.81 4.44 -6.93
C GLY A 83 2.37 3.04 -7.17
N ASP A 84 2.31 2.64 -8.44
CA ASP A 84 2.84 1.37 -8.92
C ASP A 84 4.36 1.31 -8.81
N VAL A 85 4.86 0.12 -8.47
CA VAL A 85 6.27 -0.23 -8.54
C VAL A 85 6.37 -1.44 -9.47
N PRO A 86 6.98 -1.32 -10.66
CA PRO A 86 7.03 -2.40 -11.64
C PRO A 86 7.49 -3.72 -11.01
N GLY A 87 6.65 -4.75 -11.14
CA GLY A 87 6.91 -6.10 -10.61
C GLY A 87 6.69 -6.30 -9.11
N LEU A 88 6.54 -5.24 -8.30
CA LEU A 88 6.51 -5.35 -6.84
C LEU A 88 5.20 -4.87 -6.20
N ARG A 89 4.54 -3.87 -6.79
CA ARG A 89 3.28 -3.33 -6.27
C ARG A 89 2.45 -2.72 -7.37
N GLN A 90 1.15 -3.00 -7.38
CA GLN A 90 0.21 -2.48 -8.36
C GLN A 90 -1.08 -2.04 -7.68
N VAL A 91 -1.60 -0.88 -8.05
CA VAL A 91 -2.93 -0.42 -7.65
C VAL A 91 -3.89 -0.75 -8.79
N LEU A 92 -4.81 -1.68 -8.55
CA LEU A 92 -5.78 -2.08 -9.56
C LEU A 92 -6.91 -1.03 -9.70
N PRO A 93 -7.55 -0.93 -10.87
CA PRO A 93 -8.69 -0.02 -11.08
C PRO A 93 -9.89 -0.26 -10.17
N ASN A 94 -10.00 -1.46 -9.59
CA ASN A 94 -11.05 -1.81 -8.63
C ASN A 94 -10.75 -1.33 -7.19
N GLY A 95 -9.59 -0.70 -6.95
CA GLY A 95 -9.15 -0.21 -5.65
C GLY A 95 -8.29 -1.18 -4.85
N ASN A 96 -8.03 -2.39 -5.34
CA ASN A 96 -7.18 -3.36 -4.63
C ASN A 96 -5.69 -3.04 -4.79
N LEU A 97 -4.93 -3.23 -3.72
CA LEU A 97 -3.46 -3.15 -3.73
C LEU A 97 -2.88 -4.56 -3.89
N VAL A 98 -2.18 -4.80 -4.98
CA VAL A 98 -1.63 -6.11 -5.34
C VAL A 98 -0.12 -6.09 -5.17
N PHE A 99 0.39 -7.14 -4.53
CA PHE A 99 1.80 -7.48 -4.42
C PHE A 99 2.03 -8.77 -5.20
N PRO A 100 2.53 -8.69 -6.46
CA PRO A 100 2.84 -9.87 -7.25
C PRO A 100 3.92 -10.74 -6.59
N PRO A 101 4.02 -12.04 -6.96
CA PRO A 101 5.20 -12.82 -6.64
C PRO A 101 6.49 -12.16 -7.14
N PHE A 102 7.54 -12.18 -6.33
CA PHE A 102 8.79 -11.51 -6.62
C PHE A 102 9.99 -12.37 -6.22
N ARG A 103 11.14 -12.12 -6.87
CA ARG A 103 12.38 -12.82 -6.51
C ARG A 103 12.99 -12.20 -5.28
N ALA A 104 13.85 -12.97 -4.64
CA ALA A 104 14.36 -12.61 -3.35
C ALA A 104 15.27 -11.37 -3.38
N GLU A 105 16.00 -11.20 -4.47
CA GLU A 105 16.79 -10.03 -4.83
C GLU A 105 15.97 -8.76 -5.07
N ASP A 106 14.68 -8.90 -5.43
CA ASP A 106 13.79 -7.77 -5.69
C ASP A 106 13.08 -7.28 -4.41
N TYR A 107 13.39 -7.87 -3.25
CA TYR A 107 12.82 -7.43 -1.98
C TYR A 107 13.18 -5.97 -1.67
N ARG A 108 12.16 -5.12 -1.51
CA ARG A 108 12.33 -3.73 -1.04
C ARG A 108 11.53 -3.49 0.23
N GLN A 109 12.20 -2.99 1.27
CA GLN A 109 11.56 -2.69 2.56
C GLN A 109 10.42 -1.68 2.41
N GLU A 110 10.60 -0.65 1.58
CA GLU A 110 9.60 0.40 1.31
C GLU A 110 8.31 -0.10 0.61
N VAL A 111 8.33 -1.33 0.10
CA VAL A 111 7.19 -1.99 -0.55
C VAL A 111 6.66 -3.14 0.30
N HIS A 112 7.54 -4.04 0.73
CA HIS A 112 7.21 -5.34 1.33
C HIS A 112 7.18 -5.36 2.86
N ALA A 113 7.65 -4.32 3.54
CA ALA A 113 7.61 -4.19 4.99
C ALA A 113 7.20 -2.76 5.36
N GLN A 114 5.93 -2.46 5.08
CA GLN A 114 5.40 -1.10 5.16
C GLN A 114 3.96 -1.09 5.66
N VAL A 115 3.60 -0.02 6.36
CA VAL A 115 2.22 0.26 6.77
C VAL A 115 1.53 1.10 5.69
N TYR A 116 0.37 0.59 5.24
CA TYR A 116 -0.49 1.27 4.28
C TYR A 116 -1.83 1.61 4.93
N SER A 117 -2.54 2.57 4.35
CA SER A 117 -3.96 2.78 4.60
C SER A 117 -4.68 3.12 3.29
N CYS A 118 -5.97 2.80 3.25
CA CYS A 118 -6.82 3.09 2.12
C CYS A 118 -7.56 4.41 2.36
N LEU A 119 -7.51 5.31 1.39
CA LEU A 119 -8.20 6.59 1.36
C LEU A 119 -9.32 6.52 0.32
N ALA A 120 -10.57 6.60 0.78
CA ALA A 120 -11.72 6.78 -0.10
C ALA A 120 -12.04 8.27 -0.22
N ARG A 121 -11.98 8.82 -1.43
CA ARG A 121 -12.17 10.26 -1.69
C ARG A 121 -13.27 10.50 -2.73
N SER A 122 -14.14 11.45 -2.44
CA SER A 122 -15.18 11.95 -3.34
C SER A 122 -15.35 13.46 -3.15
N PRO A 123 -16.09 14.17 -4.02
CA PRO A 123 -16.46 15.57 -3.79
C PRO A 123 -17.22 15.80 -2.47
N ALA A 124 -17.96 14.78 -1.99
CA ALA A 124 -18.71 14.81 -0.74
C ALA A 124 -17.82 14.69 0.52
N GLY A 125 -16.54 14.30 0.38
CA GLY A 125 -15.60 14.16 1.48
C GLY A 125 -14.60 13.03 1.30
N SER A 126 -13.83 12.75 2.34
CA SER A 126 -12.81 11.70 2.34
C SER A 126 -12.70 10.99 3.68
N VAL A 127 -12.46 9.67 3.65
CA VAL A 127 -12.28 8.84 4.85
C VAL A 127 -11.07 7.93 4.69
N HIS A 128 -10.35 7.68 5.80
CA HIS A 128 -9.23 6.73 5.87
C HIS A 128 -9.68 5.43 6.53
N SER A 129 -9.21 4.30 6.01
CA SER A 129 -9.36 3.01 6.66
C SER A 129 -8.42 2.90 7.87
N ARG A 130 -8.56 1.80 8.61
CA ARG A 130 -7.49 1.35 9.50
C ARG A 130 -6.16 1.13 8.77
N ASP A 131 -5.08 1.19 9.53
CA ASP A 131 -3.74 0.82 9.07
C ASP A 131 -3.64 -0.68 8.82
N VAL A 132 -2.99 -1.05 7.72
CA VAL A 132 -2.63 -2.42 7.37
C VAL A 132 -1.12 -2.57 7.34
N ASN A 133 -0.60 -3.42 8.23
CA ASN A 133 0.82 -3.77 8.25
C ASN A 133 1.08 -4.90 7.25
N VAL A 134 1.73 -4.55 6.14
CA VAL A 134 2.08 -5.50 5.07
C VAL A 134 3.49 -6.01 5.30
N ARG A 135 3.64 -7.34 5.36
CA ARG A 135 4.93 -8.00 5.54
C ARG A 135 5.09 -9.20 4.59
N ALA A 136 5.96 -9.06 3.59
CA ALA A 136 6.38 -10.19 2.78
C ALA A 136 7.46 -11.00 3.52
N VAL A 137 7.34 -12.32 3.48
CA VAL A 137 8.31 -13.29 3.99
C VAL A 137 8.95 -13.97 2.81
N VAL A 138 10.27 -13.84 2.69
CA VAL A 138 11.01 -14.38 1.55
C VAL A 138 11.47 -15.80 1.87
N HIS A 139 11.00 -16.78 1.10
CA HIS A 139 11.50 -18.16 1.14
C HIS A 139 12.69 -18.28 0.20
N GLN A 140 13.92 -18.21 0.72
CA GLN A 140 15.13 -18.49 -0.06
C GLN A 140 15.70 -19.85 0.29
N TYR A 141 16.00 -20.67 -0.72
CA TYR A 141 16.95 -21.77 -0.56
C TYR A 141 18.33 -21.16 -0.35
N TYR A 142 19.02 -21.60 0.69
CA TYR A 142 20.40 -21.21 0.96
C TYR A 142 21.22 -22.46 1.14
N GLN A 143 22.47 -22.40 0.69
CA GLN A 143 23.48 -23.40 0.94
C GLN A 143 24.70 -22.70 1.48
N SER A 144 25.20 -23.18 2.61
CA SER A 144 26.48 -22.72 3.17
C SER A 144 27.61 -23.51 2.53
N GLU A 145 28.72 -22.84 2.25
CA GLU A 145 29.91 -23.46 1.65
C GLU A 145 31.14 -23.22 2.53
N VAL A 146 32.12 -24.12 2.45
CA VAL A 146 33.42 -23.96 3.12
C VAL A 146 34.49 -23.91 2.04
N ASN A 147 35.25 -22.82 2.00
CA ASN A 147 36.34 -22.64 1.04
C ASN A 147 37.63 -23.28 1.56
N ASN A 148 38.47 -23.76 0.64
CA ASN A 148 39.79 -24.28 0.97
C ASN A 148 40.72 -23.14 1.43
N GLU A 149 41.31 -23.30 2.62
CA GLU A 149 42.28 -22.36 3.18
C GLU A 149 43.70 -22.94 3.05
N TYR A 150 44.67 -22.08 2.74
CA TYR A 150 46.07 -22.47 2.58
C TYR A 150 46.91 -21.92 3.74
N VAL A 151 47.56 -22.81 4.49
CA VAL A 151 48.36 -22.46 5.67
C VAL A 151 49.74 -23.11 5.66
N ILE A 152 50.71 -22.41 6.23
CA ILE A 152 52.07 -22.93 6.41
C ILE A 152 52.06 -23.94 7.55
N ARG A 153 52.76 -25.07 7.37
CA ARG A 153 52.89 -26.12 8.38
C ARG A 153 53.42 -25.53 9.70
N GLY A 154 52.72 -25.81 10.80
CA GLY A 154 53.02 -25.31 12.14
C GLY A 154 52.29 -24.01 12.51
N ASN A 155 51.55 -23.41 11.57
CA ASN A 155 50.62 -22.33 11.88
C ASN A 155 49.22 -22.89 12.13
N ALA A 156 48.44 -22.15 12.91
CA ALA A 156 47.04 -22.42 13.09
C ALA A 156 46.24 -22.17 11.79
N ALA A 157 45.28 -23.05 11.51
CA ALA A 157 44.33 -22.90 10.41
C ALA A 157 42.98 -22.39 10.89
N ILE A 158 42.32 -21.58 10.07
CA ILE A 158 40.97 -21.07 10.31
C ILE A 158 40.08 -21.41 9.12
N LEU A 159 39.11 -22.31 9.32
CA LEU A 159 38.05 -22.55 8.35
C LEU A 159 36.85 -21.64 8.65
N LYS A 160 36.25 -21.10 7.59
CA LYS A 160 35.09 -20.19 7.68
C LYS A 160 33.91 -20.77 6.91
N CYS A 161 32.77 -20.85 7.58
CA CYS A 161 31.52 -21.23 6.94
C CYS A 161 30.95 -20.00 6.23
N SER A 162 30.94 -20.03 4.91
CA SER A 162 30.40 -18.96 4.05
C SER A 162 28.88 -19.07 4.04
N ILE A 163 28.23 -18.21 4.83
CA ILE A 163 26.77 -18.07 4.86
C ILE A 163 26.40 -16.90 3.93
N PRO A 164 25.48 -17.10 2.96
CA PRO A 164 25.05 -16.02 2.09
C PRO A 164 24.50 -14.82 2.87
N SER A 165 24.85 -13.60 2.45
CA SER A 165 24.58 -12.37 3.20
C SER A 165 23.09 -12.13 3.47
N PHE A 166 22.21 -12.55 2.56
CA PHE A 166 20.76 -12.39 2.66
C PHE A 166 20.10 -13.25 3.75
N VAL A 167 20.80 -14.27 4.28
CA VAL A 167 20.33 -15.09 5.43
C VAL A 167 21.26 -15.00 6.64
N ALA A 168 22.34 -14.22 6.57
CA ALA A 168 23.39 -14.22 7.59
C ALA A 168 22.93 -13.76 8.99
N GLU A 169 21.79 -13.07 9.08
CA GLU A 169 21.17 -12.68 10.35
C GLU A 169 20.26 -13.77 10.95
N PHE A 170 19.79 -14.72 10.14
CA PHE A 170 18.85 -15.78 10.55
C PHE A 170 19.53 -17.15 10.72
N VAL A 171 20.74 -17.32 10.19
CA VAL A 171 21.46 -18.59 10.14
C VAL A 171 22.73 -18.49 10.99
N GLN A 172 22.93 -19.50 11.85
CA GLN A 172 24.11 -19.66 12.68
C GLN A 172 24.76 -21.02 12.44
N VAL A 173 26.08 -21.09 12.62
CA VAL A 173 26.81 -22.36 12.54
C VAL A 173 26.56 -23.14 13.82
N VAL A 174 26.03 -24.35 13.68
CA VAL A 174 25.68 -25.24 14.80
C VAL A 174 26.81 -26.19 15.18
N GLY A 175 27.71 -26.47 14.25
CA GLY A 175 28.79 -27.43 14.39
C GLY A 175 29.55 -27.60 13.08
N TRP A 176 30.71 -28.20 13.17
CA TRP A 176 31.57 -28.58 12.05
C TRP A 176 31.67 -30.09 11.99
N GLN A 177 31.78 -30.66 10.79
CA GLN A 177 31.95 -32.09 10.60
C GLN A 177 33.04 -32.33 9.55
N ASP A 178 33.95 -33.27 9.83
CA ASP A 178 34.97 -33.69 8.88
C ASP A 178 34.50 -34.85 7.99
N ASP A 179 35.35 -35.27 7.04
CA ASP A 179 35.08 -36.36 6.10
C ASP A 179 34.98 -37.75 6.76
N GLN A 180 35.51 -37.90 7.97
CA GLN A 180 35.45 -39.11 8.78
C GLN A 180 34.21 -39.14 9.68
N GLY A 181 33.42 -38.07 9.70
CA GLY A 181 32.19 -37.94 10.49
C GLY A 181 32.41 -37.42 11.90
N ASN A 182 33.61 -36.98 12.27
CA ASN A 182 33.88 -36.36 13.56
C ASN A 182 33.21 -35.00 13.63
N SER A 183 32.46 -34.74 14.71
CA SER A 183 31.74 -33.50 14.93
C SER A 183 32.45 -32.59 15.93
N PHE A 184 32.55 -31.31 15.61
CA PHE A 184 33.16 -30.28 16.45
C PHE A 184 32.13 -29.18 16.71
N ASN A 185 31.72 -29.04 17.97
CA ASN A 185 30.76 -28.03 18.36
C ASN A 185 31.51 -26.77 18.83
N PRO A 186 31.15 -25.59 18.32
CA PRO A 186 31.79 -24.37 18.78
C PRO A 186 31.38 -24.02 20.22
N GLU A 187 32.36 -23.55 21.00
CA GLU A 187 32.07 -22.94 22.30
C GLU A 187 31.23 -21.66 22.12
N GLU A 188 30.37 -21.37 23.10
CA GLU A 188 29.43 -20.24 23.06
C GLU A 188 30.09 -18.94 22.58
N GLY A 189 29.68 -18.47 21.39
CA GLY A 189 30.04 -17.13 20.88
C GLY A 189 30.89 -17.09 19.60
N ASN A 190 31.44 -18.20 19.09
CA ASN A 190 32.27 -18.13 17.86
C ASN A 190 32.12 -19.31 16.87
N GLY A 191 30.88 -19.72 16.58
CA GLY A 191 30.63 -20.87 15.68
C GLY A 191 31.01 -20.71 14.22
N ARG A 192 31.16 -19.46 13.74
CA ARG A 192 31.49 -19.19 12.33
C ARG A 192 32.90 -19.59 11.92
N VAL A 193 33.77 -19.84 12.91
CA VAL A 193 35.19 -20.11 12.72
C VAL A 193 35.56 -21.38 13.45
N MET A 194 36.20 -22.30 12.74
CA MET A 194 36.85 -23.47 13.31
C MET A 194 38.35 -23.26 13.28
N ARG A 195 39.00 -23.43 14.43
CA ARG A 195 40.45 -23.27 14.58
C ARG A 195 41.09 -24.65 14.76
N PHE A 196 42.11 -24.92 13.96
CA PHE A 196 43.01 -26.06 14.15
C PHE A 196 44.37 -25.51 14.58
N ASP A 197 44.91 -26.03 15.68
CA ASP A 197 46.22 -25.70 16.24
C ASP A 197 47.33 -26.67 15.83
#